data_AF-A0A0D2MD48-F1
#
_entry.id   AF-A0A0D2MD48-F1
#
_cell.length_a   1.000
_cell.length_b   1.000
_cell.length_c   1.000
_cell.angle_alpha   90.00
_cell.angle_beta   90.00
_cell.angle_gamma   90.00
#
_symmetry.space_group_name_H-M   'P 1'
#
loop_
_entity.id
_entity.type
_entity.pdbx_description
1 polymer ?
#
loop_
_entity_poly.entity_id
_entity_poly.type
_entity_poly.pdbx_seq_one_letter_code
_entity_poly.pdbx_strand_id
1 'polypeptide(L)'
;MQGGAVGKAFLTPFGVGNQASSVTALGTRGGVGQAIASRIPQIPFLTACATPDKPYPIIMGSMLVPESPVKYAPFEFTPLYAGILNTTAGTDPVVGGGYVEPLLLNTYSPGPQPTPASGVANVTATSAPYVVPLVQMVGISSSFAAQGTRPDTTTQAELTGAERLEYWNLLNYQGGSRLFADGGGADNTAITPLVQRGVRHIVCGVATIYPPNGTADQWAVYQWDVAGLFGAVPRDLNKRGLVSGVAIDIYNKAMQIFPESGYKELHAALAAAYKAGGSTAHRATYTVQDNANKGVKGGWEVDVLWVTNSQAAQWEGALPAETQQLLADARAGAPGLPAHLQELRQYPYISTFDADYTPELVTLLSQQASWQMLQSKSIIQQMMAAPPGPPAAAAGAAAAAPAAAAQPKAAKPRLRAR
;
A
#
# COMPACT_ATOMS: atom_id res chain seq x y z
N MET A 1 17.95 -1.93 8.94
CA MET A 1 18.08 -3.16 9.78
C MET A 1 16.78 -3.94 9.96
N GLN A 2 15.60 -3.42 9.59
CA GLN A 2 14.36 -4.20 9.53
C GLN A 2 14.10 -4.78 8.12
N GLY A 3 14.35 -3.98 7.06
CA GLY A 3 14.21 -4.45 5.68
C GLY A 3 15.07 -5.66 5.35
N GLY A 4 16.28 -5.75 5.90
CA GLY A 4 17.14 -6.93 5.73
C GLY A 4 16.53 -8.22 6.30
N ALA A 5 15.84 -8.15 7.43
CA ALA A 5 15.18 -9.32 8.03
C ALA A 5 13.97 -9.75 7.20
N VAL A 6 13.11 -8.80 6.81
CA VAL A 6 11.95 -9.04 5.94
C VAL A 6 12.40 -9.62 4.59
N GLY A 7 13.42 -9.04 3.96
CA GLY A 7 13.97 -9.58 2.72
C GLY A 7 14.53 -10.99 2.87
N LYS A 8 15.26 -11.26 3.96
CA LYS A 8 15.80 -12.60 4.24
C LYS A 8 14.70 -13.64 4.43
N ALA A 9 13.61 -13.28 5.12
CA ALA A 9 12.51 -14.19 5.41
C ALA A 9 11.59 -14.42 4.20
N PHE A 10 11.22 -13.35 3.47
CA PHE A 10 10.14 -13.38 2.48
C PHE A 10 10.60 -13.26 1.03
N LEU A 11 11.82 -12.81 0.74
CA LEU A 11 12.29 -12.57 -0.63
C LEU A 11 13.45 -13.48 -1.04
N THR A 12 14.42 -13.69 -0.14
CA THR A 12 15.58 -14.56 -0.39
C THR A 12 15.20 -16.00 -0.75
N PRO A 13 14.21 -16.66 -0.10
CA PRO A 13 13.81 -18.02 -0.48
C PRO A 13 13.32 -18.13 -1.93
N PHE A 14 12.88 -17.01 -2.53
CA PHE A 14 12.39 -16.93 -3.90
C PHE A 14 13.42 -16.32 -4.86
N GLY A 15 14.66 -16.09 -4.43
CA GLY A 15 15.74 -15.54 -5.26
C GLY A 15 15.60 -14.05 -5.59
N VAL A 16 14.70 -13.32 -4.94
CA VAL A 16 14.42 -11.89 -5.20
C VAL A 16 14.88 -10.98 -4.05
N GLY A 17 15.71 -11.48 -3.13
CA GLY A 17 16.22 -10.78 -1.95
C GLY A 17 17.50 -9.96 -2.18
N ASN A 18 17.85 -9.60 -3.41
CA ASN A 18 19.11 -8.90 -3.71
C ASN A 18 19.10 -7.43 -3.25
N GLN A 19 20.01 -7.07 -2.35
CA GLN A 19 20.15 -5.71 -1.78
C GLN A 19 20.78 -4.67 -2.72
N ALA A 20 21.36 -5.09 -3.84
CA ALA A 20 21.95 -4.21 -4.84
C ALA A 20 21.12 -4.12 -6.13
N SER A 21 19.89 -4.66 -6.12
CA SER A 21 19.03 -4.70 -7.30
C SER A 21 18.11 -3.49 -7.41
N SER A 22 17.66 -3.19 -8.63
CA SER A 22 16.48 -2.35 -8.86
C SER A 22 15.32 -3.20 -9.39
N VAL A 23 14.14 -2.62 -9.48
CA VAL A 23 12.92 -3.28 -9.98
C VAL A 23 12.50 -2.67 -11.31
N THR A 24 11.99 -3.50 -12.21
CA THR A 24 11.37 -3.08 -13.47
C THR A 24 10.23 -4.03 -13.83
N ALA A 25 9.43 -3.72 -14.85
CA ALA A 25 8.44 -4.66 -15.39
C ALA A 25 8.67 -4.93 -16.89
N LEU A 26 8.23 -6.10 -17.35
CA LEU A 26 8.13 -6.38 -18.77
C LEU A 26 7.17 -5.39 -19.45
N GLY A 27 7.55 -4.91 -20.63
CA GLY A 27 6.74 -3.96 -21.41
C GLY A 27 6.86 -2.49 -20.98
N THR A 28 7.79 -2.15 -20.09
CA THR A 28 8.13 -0.76 -19.77
C THR A 28 8.47 0.03 -21.04
N ARG A 29 7.77 1.15 -21.25
CA ARG A 29 8.01 2.02 -22.42
C ARG A 29 9.42 2.59 -22.36
N GLY A 30 10.08 2.63 -23.52
CA GLY A 30 11.43 3.19 -23.64
C GLY A 30 12.57 2.26 -23.20
N GLY A 31 12.27 1.08 -22.65
CA GLY A 31 13.28 0.07 -22.33
C GLY A 31 14.34 0.55 -21.33
N VAL A 32 13.94 1.38 -20.35
CA VAL A 32 14.86 2.03 -19.39
C VAL A 32 15.70 0.99 -18.67
N GLY A 33 15.09 -0.08 -18.14
CA GLY A 33 15.79 -1.16 -17.45
C GLY A 33 16.85 -1.83 -18.33
N GLN A 34 16.53 -2.13 -19.60
CA GLN A 34 17.47 -2.74 -20.54
C GLN A 34 18.61 -1.78 -20.90
N ALA A 35 18.29 -0.50 -21.11
CA ALA A 35 19.28 0.52 -21.40
C ALA A 35 20.26 0.73 -20.24
N ILE A 36 19.77 0.73 -18.99
CA ILE A 36 20.63 0.83 -17.81
C ILE A 36 21.43 -0.47 -17.62
N ALA A 37 20.80 -1.64 -17.70
CA ALA A 37 21.51 -2.92 -17.57
C ALA A 37 22.66 -3.06 -18.59
N SER A 38 22.51 -2.50 -19.79
CA SER A 38 23.56 -2.49 -20.82
C SER A 38 24.72 -1.52 -20.49
N ARG A 39 24.42 -0.39 -19.82
CA ARG A 39 25.40 0.66 -19.49
C ARG A 39 26.09 0.41 -18.15
N ILE A 40 25.38 -0.20 -17.22
CA ILE A 40 25.73 -0.38 -15.81
C ILE A 40 25.40 -1.82 -15.42
N PRO A 41 26.12 -2.82 -15.96
CA PRO A 41 25.81 -4.24 -15.77
C PRO A 41 25.90 -4.71 -14.31
N GLN A 42 26.53 -3.91 -13.44
CA GLN A 42 26.64 -4.18 -12.01
C GLN A 42 25.33 -3.95 -11.23
N ILE A 43 24.32 -3.30 -11.82
CA ILE A 43 23.00 -3.14 -11.20
C ILE A 43 22.06 -4.23 -11.75
N PRO A 44 21.83 -5.32 -10.99
CA PRO A 44 20.86 -6.33 -11.40
C PRO A 44 19.43 -5.77 -11.36
N PHE A 45 18.60 -6.20 -12.31
CA PHE A 45 17.18 -5.86 -12.34
C PHE A 45 16.31 -7.07 -11.99
N LEU A 46 15.42 -6.89 -11.04
CA LEU A 46 14.29 -7.78 -10.79
C LEU A 46 13.15 -7.37 -11.72
N THR A 47 12.81 -8.24 -12.66
CA THR A 47 11.75 -7.96 -13.63
C THR A 47 10.43 -8.58 -13.16
N ALA A 48 9.46 -7.74 -12.87
CA ALA A 48 8.10 -8.13 -12.54
C ALA A 48 7.28 -8.44 -13.80
N CYS A 49 6.19 -9.18 -13.58
CA CYS A 49 5.22 -9.63 -14.59
C CYS A 49 5.79 -10.69 -15.54
N ALA A 50 5.07 -11.81 -15.70
CA ALA A 50 5.46 -12.86 -16.66
C ALA A 50 5.22 -12.43 -18.12
N THR A 51 4.26 -11.55 -18.35
CA THR A 51 3.94 -10.96 -19.66
C THR A 51 3.51 -9.49 -19.48
N PRO A 52 3.62 -8.63 -20.52
CA PRO A 52 3.29 -7.20 -20.41
C PRO A 52 1.83 -6.87 -20.05
N ASP A 53 0.92 -7.83 -20.24
CA ASP A 53 -0.51 -7.71 -19.90
C ASP A 53 -0.83 -8.09 -18.45
N LYS A 54 0.14 -8.56 -17.66
CA LYS A 54 -0.09 -8.92 -16.26
C LYS A 54 -0.08 -7.71 -15.33
N PRO A 55 -0.88 -7.74 -14.25
CA PRO A 55 -0.80 -6.72 -13.21
C PRO A 55 0.59 -6.76 -12.54
N TYR A 56 1.05 -5.59 -12.12
CA TYR A 56 2.26 -5.40 -11.34
C TYR A 56 1.91 -5.10 -9.87
N PRO A 57 2.81 -5.42 -8.92
CA PRO A 57 2.57 -5.12 -7.51
C PRO A 57 2.64 -3.61 -7.23
N ILE A 58 1.77 -3.14 -6.34
CA ILE A 58 1.89 -1.84 -5.68
C ILE A 58 2.20 -2.10 -4.22
N ILE A 59 3.39 -1.73 -3.79
CA ILE A 59 3.84 -1.86 -2.40
C ILE A 59 3.62 -0.50 -1.73
N MET A 60 2.83 -0.50 -0.66
CA MET A 60 2.53 0.72 0.10
C MET A 60 3.55 0.92 1.21
N GLY A 61 4.19 2.08 1.24
CA GLY A 61 4.91 2.63 2.39
C GLY A 61 4.33 3.97 2.81
N SER A 62 4.90 4.54 3.86
CA SER A 62 4.58 5.90 4.28
C SER A 62 5.84 6.73 4.42
N MET A 63 5.80 7.96 3.92
CA MET A 63 6.81 8.96 4.28
C MET A 63 6.38 9.67 5.57
N LEU A 64 7.28 9.75 6.55
CA LEU A 64 7.04 10.52 7.77
C LEU A 64 7.09 12.01 7.45
N VAL A 65 6.01 12.72 7.79
CA VAL A 65 5.83 14.17 7.63
C VAL A 65 5.30 14.75 8.94
N PRO A 66 6.11 14.74 10.02
CA PRO A 66 5.68 15.11 11.36
C PRO A 66 5.10 16.53 11.46
N GLU A 67 5.49 17.42 10.55
CA GLU A 67 4.96 18.77 10.40
C GLU A 67 3.51 18.80 9.90
N SER A 68 3.08 17.80 9.14
CA SER A 68 1.72 17.71 8.63
C SER A 68 0.74 17.21 9.72
N PRO A 69 -0.52 17.66 9.73
CA PRO A 69 -1.53 17.12 10.65
C PRO A 69 -1.78 15.62 10.48
N VAL A 70 -1.63 15.09 9.27
CA VAL A 70 -1.84 13.65 8.96
C VAL A 70 -0.62 12.77 9.28
N LYS A 71 0.54 13.37 9.59
CA LYS A 71 1.80 12.72 10.00
C LYS A 71 2.46 11.76 8.99
N TYR A 72 1.72 11.27 8.00
CA TYR A 72 2.16 10.33 6.99
C TYR A 72 1.68 10.75 5.60
N ALA A 73 2.56 10.68 4.61
CA ALA A 73 2.21 10.79 3.20
C ALA A 73 2.26 9.41 2.54
N PRO A 74 1.23 9.00 1.76
CA PRO A 74 1.19 7.70 1.11
C PRO A 74 2.29 7.59 0.06
N PHE A 75 3.19 6.62 0.20
CA PHE A 75 4.27 6.40 -0.76
C PHE A 75 4.11 5.05 -1.43
N GLU A 76 4.09 5.05 -2.76
CA GLU A 76 3.95 3.83 -3.54
C GLU A 76 5.29 3.42 -4.12
N PHE A 77 5.59 2.13 -4.05
CA PHE A 77 6.66 1.51 -4.81
C PHE A 77 6.06 0.52 -5.80
N THR A 78 6.41 0.67 -7.07
CA THR A 78 6.03 -0.26 -8.13
C THR A 78 7.23 -0.52 -9.03
N PRO A 79 7.19 -1.56 -9.86
CA PRO A 79 8.23 -1.77 -10.87
C PRO A 79 8.19 -0.75 -12.03
N LEU A 80 7.19 0.13 -12.08
CA LEU A 80 7.06 1.15 -13.13
C LEU A 80 7.43 2.56 -12.64
N TYR A 81 7.21 2.81 -11.36
CA TYR A 81 7.37 4.12 -10.74
C TYR A 81 7.36 4.03 -9.22
N ALA A 82 7.87 5.06 -8.55
CA ALA A 82 7.83 5.26 -7.11
C ALA A 82 7.51 6.72 -6.76
N GLY A 83 6.77 6.97 -5.69
CA GLY A 83 6.44 8.34 -5.27
C GLY A 83 5.08 8.51 -4.63
N ILE A 84 4.57 9.74 -4.67
CA ILE A 84 3.33 10.16 -4.01
C ILE A 84 2.55 11.02 -5.00
N LEU A 85 1.38 10.54 -5.42
CA LEU A 85 0.59 11.21 -6.46
C LEU A 85 0.17 12.64 -6.06
N ASN A 86 -0.39 12.79 -4.86
CA ASN A 86 -0.97 14.04 -4.42
C ASN A 86 -0.01 14.83 -3.54
N THR A 87 -0.15 16.14 -3.54
CA THR A 87 0.58 16.96 -2.58
C THR A 87 0.04 16.76 -1.18
N THR A 88 0.94 16.55 -0.21
CA THR A 88 0.58 16.59 1.21
C THR A 88 0.62 18.02 1.71
N ALA A 89 -0.49 18.48 2.30
CA ALA A 89 -0.58 19.84 2.82
C ALA A 89 0.27 20.02 4.09
N GLY A 90 0.80 21.24 4.26
CA GLY A 90 1.52 21.64 5.48
C GLY A 90 2.95 21.11 5.59
N THR A 91 3.58 20.70 4.49
CA THR A 91 4.97 20.25 4.44
C THR A 91 5.87 21.28 3.78
N ASP A 92 7.10 21.46 4.28
CA ASP A 92 8.14 22.30 3.68
C ASP A 92 9.50 21.57 3.63
N PRO A 93 10.08 21.29 2.44
CA PRO A 93 9.47 21.46 1.11
C PRO A 93 8.20 20.61 0.93
N VAL A 94 7.40 20.99 -0.08
CA VAL A 94 6.18 20.26 -0.47
C VAL A 94 6.50 18.79 -0.75
N VAL A 95 5.67 17.89 -0.23
CA VAL A 95 5.76 16.45 -0.47
C VAL A 95 4.69 16.02 -1.46
N GLY A 96 5.06 15.17 -2.42
CA GLY A 96 4.17 14.57 -3.43
C GLY A 96 4.09 15.31 -4.76
N GLY A 97 2.99 15.12 -5.48
CA GLY A 97 2.80 15.72 -6.80
C GLY A 97 3.33 14.90 -7.98
N GLY A 98 3.64 13.63 -7.78
CA GLY A 98 3.90 12.70 -8.87
C GLY A 98 4.80 11.52 -8.52
N TYR A 99 5.18 10.78 -9.56
CA TYR A 99 6.01 9.60 -9.45
C TYR A 99 7.26 9.71 -10.32
N VAL A 100 8.36 9.13 -9.84
CA VAL A 100 9.60 8.95 -10.58
C VAL A 100 9.75 7.49 -11.03
N GLU A 101 10.56 7.24 -12.05
CA GLU A 101 10.99 5.88 -12.39
C GLU A 101 11.81 5.29 -11.21
N PRO A 102 11.71 3.98 -10.86
CA PRO A 102 12.34 3.42 -9.66
C PRO A 102 13.85 3.67 -9.51
N LEU A 103 14.59 3.86 -10.60
CA LEU A 103 16.03 4.18 -10.59
C LEU A 103 16.32 5.63 -10.20
N LEU A 104 15.32 6.51 -10.29
CA LEU A 104 15.42 7.90 -9.84
C LEU A 104 14.99 8.06 -8.38
N LEU A 105 14.46 7.02 -7.75
CA LEU A 105 14.23 7.00 -6.31
C LEU A 105 15.56 7.07 -5.56
N ASN A 106 15.61 7.79 -4.44
CA ASN A 106 16.83 8.00 -3.67
C ASN A 106 17.93 8.70 -4.51
N THR A 107 17.55 9.78 -5.17
CA THR A 107 18.48 10.70 -5.85
C THR A 107 18.46 12.04 -5.14
N TYR A 108 19.59 12.74 -5.15
CA TYR A 108 19.64 14.09 -4.59
C TYR A 108 18.77 15.04 -5.41
N SER A 109 18.13 15.99 -4.72
CA SER A 109 17.36 17.05 -5.36
C SER A 109 18.21 17.72 -6.44
N PRO A 110 17.68 17.87 -7.67
CA PRO A 110 18.37 18.60 -8.73
C PRO A 110 18.32 20.13 -8.52
N GLY A 111 17.73 20.60 -7.41
CA GLY A 111 17.47 22.00 -7.14
C GLY A 111 16.33 22.57 -8.01
N PRO A 112 15.86 23.80 -7.71
CA PRO A 112 14.79 24.45 -8.46
C PRO A 112 15.08 24.49 -9.96
N GLN A 113 14.15 24.01 -10.77
CA GLN A 113 14.22 24.09 -12.22
C GLN A 113 13.20 25.11 -12.74
N PRO A 114 13.51 25.84 -13.83
CA PRO A 114 12.54 26.69 -14.49
C PRO A 114 11.37 25.85 -15.00
N THR A 115 10.14 26.35 -14.80
CA THR A 115 8.93 25.68 -15.30
C THR A 115 9.00 25.59 -16.82
N PRO A 116 8.98 24.37 -17.40
CA PRO A 116 9.09 24.22 -18.85
C PRO A 116 7.82 24.75 -19.53
N ALA A 117 7.98 25.59 -20.56
CA ALA A 117 6.86 26.10 -21.34
C ALA A 117 6.07 24.98 -22.05
N SER A 118 6.72 23.85 -22.34
CA SER A 118 6.14 22.68 -22.99
C SER A 118 5.47 21.68 -22.03
N GLY A 119 5.55 21.92 -20.71
CA GLY A 119 5.19 20.92 -19.70
C GLY A 119 6.19 19.74 -19.60
N VAL A 120 7.29 19.76 -20.37
CA VAL A 120 8.36 18.76 -20.33
C VAL A 120 9.68 19.43 -20.00
N ALA A 121 10.28 19.04 -18.87
CA ALA A 121 11.61 19.48 -18.48
C ALA A 121 12.60 18.32 -18.56
N ASN A 122 13.81 18.63 -19.04
CA ASN A 122 14.96 17.74 -18.86
C ASN A 122 15.59 18.07 -17.51
N VAL A 123 15.65 17.07 -16.64
CA VAL A 123 16.16 17.23 -15.28
C VAL A 123 17.29 16.24 -15.06
N THR A 124 18.43 16.74 -14.60
CA THR A 124 19.58 15.91 -14.24
C THR A 124 19.68 15.86 -12.73
N ALA A 125 19.50 14.67 -12.14
CA ALA A 125 19.68 14.43 -10.72
C ALA A 125 20.93 13.58 -10.49
N THR A 126 21.60 13.81 -9.36
CA THR A 126 22.76 13.02 -8.95
C THR A 126 22.27 11.82 -8.14
N SER A 127 22.76 10.62 -8.48
CA SER A 127 22.45 9.41 -7.71
C SER A 127 22.92 9.55 -6.25
N ALA A 128 22.10 9.13 -5.30
CA ALA A 128 22.59 8.84 -3.95
C ALA A 128 23.40 7.52 -3.99
N PRO A 129 23.99 7.05 -2.87
CA PRO A 129 25.04 6.03 -2.92
C PRO A 129 24.55 4.63 -3.34
N TYR A 130 23.25 4.39 -3.40
CA TYR A 130 22.67 3.11 -3.81
C TYR A 130 21.28 3.28 -4.44
N VAL A 131 20.92 2.33 -5.31
CA VAL A 131 19.55 2.15 -5.83
C VAL A 131 18.70 1.48 -4.77
N VAL A 132 17.44 1.89 -4.62
CA VAL A 132 16.53 1.30 -3.63
C VAL A 132 16.12 -0.11 -4.11
N PRO A 133 16.49 -1.18 -3.39
CA PRO A 133 16.13 -2.54 -3.79
C PRO A 133 14.74 -2.94 -3.30
N LEU A 134 14.18 -4.00 -3.90
CA LEU A 134 12.88 -4.56 -3.51
C LEU A 134 12.82 -4.88 -2.00
N VAL A 135 13.90 -5.41 -1.45
CA VAL A 135 14.03 -5.70 -0.01
C VAL A 135 13.85 -4.47 0.86
N GLN A 136 14.33 -3.30 0.44
CA GLN A 136 14.11 -2.06 1.18
C GLN A 136 12.68 -1.54 0.98
N MET A 137 12.10 -1.66 -0.23
CA MET A 137 10.71 -1.28 -0.48
C MET A 137 9.72 -2.07 0.39
N VAL A 138 9.86 -3.40 0.44
CA VAL A 138 9.05 -4.27 1.30
C VAL A 138 9.38 -4.02 2.78
N GLY A 139 10.66 -3.78 3.11
CA GLY A 139 11.08 -3.40 4.45
C GLY A 139 10.42 -2.14 4.98
N ILE A 140 10.32 -1.09 4.15
CA ILE A 140 9.58 0.13 4.45
C ILE A 140 8.10 -0.19 4.68
N SER A 141 7.51 -0.96 3.76
CA SER A 141 6.09 -1.34 3.83
C SER A 141 5.71 -2.02 5.14
N SER A 142 6.64 -2.75 5.76
CA SER A 142 6.45 -3.48 7.02
C SER A 142 7.16 -2.86 8.23
N SER A 143 7.53 -1.57 8.17
CA SER A 143 8.27 -0.90 9.25
C SER A 143 7.36 -0.34 10.36
N PHE A 144 6.58 -1.21 11.00
CA PHE A 144 5.61 -0.83 12.03
C PHE A 144 6.27 -0.08 13.22
N ALA A 145 7.51 -0.44 13.57
CA ALA A 145 8.22 0.18 14.68
C ALA A 145 8.48 1.66 14.41
N ALA A 146 8.91 1.99 13.20
CA ALA A 146 9.07 3.37 12.73
C ALA A 146 7.72 4.12 12.70
N GLN A 147 6.63 3.44 12.29
CA GLN A 147 5.28 4.02 12.33
C GLN A 147 4.86 4.37 13.75
N GLY A 148 5.02 3.46 14.72
CA GLY A 148 4.59 3.66 16.09
C GLY A 148 5.40 4.73 16.83
N THR A 149 6.72 4.70 16.66
CA THR A 149 7.66 5.59 17.35
C THR A 149 7.78 6.97 16.70
N ARG A 150 7.63 7.07 15.37
CA ARG A 150 7.85 8.29 14.59
C ARG A 150 9.19 8.94 14.94
N PRO A 151 10.32 8.28 14.64
CA PRO A 151 11.63 8.73 15.08
C PRO A 151 11.94 10.15 14.56
N ASP A 152 12.38 11.03 15.47
CA ASP A 152 12.74 12.42 15.16
C ASP A 152 14.25 12.67 15.12
N THR A 153 15.04 11.69 15.55
CA THR A 153 16.51 11.70 15.56
C THR A 153 17.08 10.54 14.75
N THR A 154 18.32 10.69 14.28
CA THR A 154 19.04 9.62 13.58
C THR A 154 19.16 8.36 14.43
N THR A 155 19.49 8.48 15.71
CA THR A 155 19.60 7.34 16.63
C THR A 155 18.27 6.59 16.79
N GLN A 156 17.14 7.30 16.94
CA GLN A 156 15.84 6.63 17.00
C GLN A 156 15.48 5.96 15.67
N ALA A 157 15.79 6.60 14.54
CA ALA A 157 15.55 6.01 13.22
C ALA A 157 16.33 4.70 13.04
N GLU A 158 17.60 4.67 13.44
CA GLU A 158 18.42 3.47 13.44
C GLU A 158 17.87 2.37 14.35
N LEU A 159 17.46 2.73 15.58
CA LEU A 159 16.89 1.78 16.55
C LEU A 159 15.56 1.19 16.11
N THR A 160 14.76 1.96 15.37
CA THR A 160 13.42 1.57 14.92
C THR A 160 13.43 0.96 13.53
N GLY A 161 14.59 0.93 12.88
CA GLY A 161 14.74 0.44 11.51
C GLY A 161 14.10 1.34 10.45
N ALA A 162 13.79 2.59 10.78
CA ALA A 162 13.23 3.55 9.84
C ALA A 162 14.24 3.82 8.71
N GLU A 163 13.83 3.53 7.48
CA GLU A 163 14.67 3.73 6.32
C GLU A 163 14.71 5.21 5.96
N ARG A 164 15.87 5.68 5.51
CA ARG A 164 16.13 7.06 5.13
C ARG A 164 16.48 7.13 3.66
N LEU A 165 15.69 7.85 2.88
CA LEU A 165 15.91 8.06 1.45
C LEU A 165 15.96 9.54 1.12
N GLU A 166 16.70 9.91 0.09
CA GLU A 166 16.60 11.21 -0.54
C GLU A 166 15.30 11.29 -1.36
N TYR A 167 14.54 12.35 -1.14
CA TYR A 167 13.27 12.58 -1.82
C TYR A 167 13.18 14.04 -2.27
N TRP A 168 12.66 14.27 -3.46
CA TRP A 168 12.32 15.59 -3.98
C TRP A 168 11.00 15.52 -4.74
N ASN A 169 10.21 16.60 -4.68
CA ASN A 169 8.92 16.64 -5.36
C ASN A 169 9.07 17.08 -6.82
N LEU A 170 8.14 16.66 -7.67
CA LEU A 170 8.19 16.94 -9.12
C LEU A 170 7.63 18.33 -9.51
N LEU A 171 7.11 19.09 -8.54
CA LEU A 171 6.49 20.39 -8.79
C LEU A 171 7.51 21.52 -8.79
N ASN A 172 8.44 21.50 -7.84
CA ASN A 172 9.45 22.53 -7.66
C ASN A 172 10.88 21.98 -7.52
N TYR A 173 11.05 20.65 -7.61
CA TYR A 173 12.33 19.94 -7.57
C TYR A 173 13.09 20.06 -6.26
N GLN A 174 12.54 20.72 -5.24
CA GLN A 174 13.12 20.79 -3.91
C GLN A 174 12.91 19.48 -3.17
N GLY A 175 13.84 19.19 -2.25
CA GLY A 175 13.79 17.97 -1.49
C GLY A 175 14.89 17.88 -0.45
N GLY A 176 15.06 16.67 0.07
CA GLY A 176 16.12 16.29 0.97
C GLY A 176 15.82 14.93 1.60
N SER A 177 16.61 14.62 2.61
CA SER A 177 16.49 13.39 3.37
C SER A 177 15.12 13.27 4.05
N ARG A 178 14.46 12.12 3.89
CA ARG A 178 13.17 11.79 4.50
C ARG A 178 13.21 10.41 5.13
N LEU A 179 12.47 10.27 6.23
CA LEU A 179 12.28 8.99 6.90
C LEU A 179 11.01 8.32 6.39
N PHE A 180 11.10 7.00 6.27
CA PHE A 180 10.02 6.15 5.80
C PHE A 180 9.62 5.17 6.90
N ALA A 181 8.34 4.81 6.88
CA ALA A 181 7.70 3.93 7.84
C ALA A 181 6.69 3.01 7.14
N ASP A 182 6.06 2.15 7.94
CA ASP A 182 5.03 1.20 7.53
C ASP A 182 3.96 1.77 6.59
N GLY A 183 3.48 0.97 5.65
CA GLY A 183 2.36 1.33 4.77
C GLY A 183 1.08 1.65 5.54
N GLY A 184 0.87 1.02 6.69
CA GLY A 184 -0.25 1.25 7.59
C GLY A 184 -0.33 2.67 8.18
N GLY A 185 0.75 3.45 8.11
CA GLY A 185 0.71 4.88 8.43
C GLY A 185 -0.19 5.68 7.49
N ALA A 186 -0.29 5.24 6.23
CA ALA A 186 -1.08 5.90 5.20
C ALA A 186 -2.31 5.07 4.77
N ASP A 187 -2.16 3.77 4.54
CA ASP A 187 -3.26 2.86 4.19
C ASP A 187 -2.83 1.40 4.43
N ASN A 188 -3.31 0.80 5.53
CA ASN A 188 -2.96 -0.56 5.93
C ASN A 188 -3.57 -1.64 5.01
N THR A 189 -4.61 -1.29 4.26
CA THR A 189 -5.34 -2.23 3.38
C THR A 189 -4.86 -2.16 1.93
N ALA A 190 -4.10 -1.11 1.58
CA ALA A 190 -3.71 -0.76 0.22
C ALA A 190 -4.89 -0.65 -0.78
N ILE A 191 -6.11 -0.35 -0.32
CA ILE A 191 -7.28 -0.14 -1.19
C ILE A 191 -7.18 1.21 -1.91
N THR A 192 -6.71 2.26 -1.23
CA THR A 192 -6.65 3.62 -1.80
C THR A 192 -5.88 3.71 -3.12
N PRO A 193 -4.68 3.12 -3.31
CA PRO A 193 -4.00 3.16 -4.61
C PRO A 193 -4.74 2.40 -5.72
N LEU A 194 -5.51 1.35 -5.39
CA LEU A 194 -6.34 0.62 -6.37
C LEU A 194 -7.54 1.46 -6.81
N VAL A 195 -8.22 2.08 -5.85
CA VAL A 195 -9.36 2.98 -6.09
C VAL A 195 -8.92 4.21 -6.89
N GLN A 196 -7.78 4.83 -6.57
CA GLN A 196 -7.22 5.94 -7.37
C GLN A 196 -7.09 5.57 -8.87
N ARG A 197 -6.83 4.29 -9.17
CA ARG A 197 -6.63 3.77 -10.54
C ARG A 197 -7.91 3.23 -11.17
N GLY A 198 -9.06 3.39 -10.49
CA GLY A 198 -10.35 2.95 -10.99
C GLY A 198 -10.52 1.43 -11.00
N VAL A 199 -9.73 0.67 -10.23
CA VAL A 199 -9.90 -0.78 -10.08
C VAL A 199 -11.31 -1.05 -9.53
N ARG A 200 -12.12 -1.80 -10.29
CA ARG A 200 -13.54 -2.02 -10.01
C ARG A 200 -13.81 -3.18 -9.07
N HIS A 201 -12.95 -4.18 -9.06
CA HIS A 201 -13.10 -5.39 -8.27
C HIS A 201 -11.86 -5.57 -7.40
N ILE A 202 -12.04 -5.55 -6.08
CA ILE A 202 -10.95 -5.64 -5.10
C ILE A 202 -11.22 -6.81 -4.17
N VAL A 203 -10.26 -7.71 -4.03
CA VAL A 203 -10.25 -8.70 -2.95
C VAL A 203 -9.32 -8.17 -1.86
N CYS A 204 -9.86 -7.87 -0.69
CA CYS A 204 -9.13 -7.32 0.45
C CYS A 204 -9.02 -8.38 1.55
N GLY A 205 -7.79 -8.84 1.80
CA GLY A 205 -7.47 -9.66 2.95
C GLY A 205 -7.18 -8.77 4.16
N VAL A 206 -7.87 -9.00 5.28
CA VAL A 206 -7.73 -8.21 6.50
C VAL A 206 -7.18 -9.09 7.61
N ALA A 207 -6.05 -8.68 8.18
CA ALA A 207 -5.45 -9.29 9.35
C ALA A 207 -6.12 -8.76 10.64
N THR A 208 -7.03 -9.54 11.20
CA THR A 208 -7.77 -9.25 12.43
C THR A 208 -7.08 -9.81 13.65
N ILE A 209 -7.05 -9.00 14.71
CA ILE A 209 -6.59 -9.37 16.06
C ILE A 209 -7.76 -9.51 17.05
N TYR A 210 -8.99 -9.35 16.56
CA TYR A 210 -10.21 -9.44 17.34
C TYR A 210 -11.36 -9.94 16.46
N PRO A 211 -12.20 -10.89 16.94
CA PRO A 211 -13.36 -11.39 16.21
C PRO A 211 -14.39 -10.27 15.94
N PRO A 212 -15.12 -10.31 14.81
CA PRO A 212 -16.22 -9.38 14.55
C PRO A 212 -17.51 -9.79 15.30
N ASN A 213 -17.43 -10.15 16.59
CA ASN A 213 -18.58 -10.63 17.36
C ASN A 213 -19.12 -9.61 18.39
N GLY A 214 -18.45 -8.46 18.50
CA GLY A 214 -18.88 -7.33 19.33
C GLY A 214 -19.79 -6.35 18.59
N THR A 215 -19.82 -5.12 19.07
CA THR A 215 -20.41 -3.98 18.34
C THR A 215 -19.47 -3.47 17.26
N ALA A 216 -20.01 -2.74 16.27
CA ALA A 216 -19.19 -2.13 15.21
C ALA A 216 -18.11 -1.21 15.79
N ASP A 217 -18.43 -0.41 16.81
CA ASP A 217 -17.47 0.50 17.45
C ASP A 217 -16.36 -0.29 18.17
N GLN A 218 -16.70 -1.39 18.85
CA GLN A 218 -15.69 -2.27 19.47
C GLN A 218 -14.77 -2.91 18.44
N TRP A 219 -15.30 -3.33 17.29
CA TRP A 219 -14.49 -3.88 16.22
C TRP A 219 -13.60 -2.81 15.57
N ALA A 220 -14.12 -1.59 15.38
CA ALA A 220 -13.37 -0.43 14.89
C ALA A 220 -12.15 -0.09 15.75
N VAL A 221 -12.19 -0.43 17.04
CA VAL A 221 -11.05 -0.23 17.94
C VAL A 221 -9.82 -1.03 17.48
N TYR A 222 -10.05 -2.26 17.04
CA TYR A 222 -9.00 -3.17 16.62
C TYR A 222 -8.76 -3.15 15.11
N GLN A 223 -9.74 -2.73 14.33
CA GLN A 223 -9.72 -2.68 12.86
C GLN A 223 -9.98 -1.24 12.37
N TRP A 224 -9.22 -0.30 12.95
CA TRP A 224 -9.30 1.13 12.65
C TRP A 224 -8.92 1.44 11.21
N ASP A 225 -8.13 0.57 10.58
CA ASP A 225 -7.73 0.66 9.18
C ASP A 225 -8.92 0.41 8.25
N VAL A 226 -9.73 -0.61 8.52
CA VAL A 226 -10.99 -0.85 7.80
C VAL A 226 -11.98 0.28 8.09
N ALA A 227 -12.20 0.61 9.36
CA ALA A 227 -13.15 1.66 9.76
C ALA A 227 -12.77 3.04 9.18
N GLY A 228 -11.47 3.34 9.07
CA GLY A 228 -10.93 4.58 8.52
C GLY A 228 -11.34 4.81 7.07
N LEU A 229 -11.42 3.76 6.24
CA LEU A 229 -11.89 3.87 4.85
C LEU A 229 -13.34 4.35 4.74
N PHE A 230 -14.13 4.20 5.81
CA PHE A 230 -15.50 4.68 5.92
C PHE A 230 -15.62 5.96 6.76
N GLY A 231 -14.51 6.45 7.32
CA GLY A 231 -14.52 7.57 8.28
C GLY A 231 -15.17 7.24 9.63
N ALA A 232 -15.21 5.94 9.99
CA ALA A 232 -16.00 5.42 11.09
C ALA A 232 -15.18 5.05 12.35
N VAL A 233 -13.94 5.52 12.48
CA VAL A 233 -13.16 5.28 13.71
C VAL A 233 -13.79 6.06 14.87
N PRO A 234 -14.13 5.40 16.00
CA PRO A 234 -14.80 6.05 17.13
C PRO A 234 -13.86 7.06 17.81
N ARG A 235 -14.40 8.22 18.22
CA ARG A 235 -13.61 9.32 18.82
C ARG A 235 -12.98 8.96 20.16
N ASP A 236 -13.59 8.03 20.88
CA ASP A 236 -13.16 7.52 22.17
C ASP A 236 -12.39 6.19 22.05
N LEU A 237 -11.91 5.86 20.85
CA LEU A 237 -11.02 4.72 20.54
C LEU A 237 -9.99 4.43 21.64
N ASN A 238 -9.33 5.48 22.14
CA ASN A 238 -8.39 5.40 23.25
C ASN A 238 -8.31 6.73 24.00
N LYS A 239 -7.73 6.68 25.20
CA LYS A 239 -7.55 7.86 26.08
C LYS A 239 -6.78 9.03 25.44
N ARG A 240 -6.01 8.78 24.37
CA ARG A 240 -5.24 9.81 23.67
C ARG A 240 -6.02 10.47 22.54
N GLY A 241 -7.10 9.85 22.05
CA GLY A 241 -7.85 10.34 20.89
C GLY A 241 -7.05 10.29 19.57
N LEU A 242 -6.11 9.34 19.44
CA LEU A 242 -5.17 9.25 18.31
C LEU A 242 -5.21 7.88 17.63
N VAL A 243 -5.09 7.85 16.29
CA VAL A 243 -4.71 6.68 15.48
C VAL A 243 -3.32 6.93 14.93
N SER A 244 -2.34 6.09 15.29
CA SER A 244 -0.95 6.24 14.82
C SER A 244 -0.37 7.65 15.00
N GLY A 245 -0.77 8.36 16.06
CA GLY A 245 -0.33 9.74 16.33
C GLY A 245 -1.10 10.84 15.59
N VAL A 246 -2.13 10.49 14.82
CA VAL A 246 -3.05 11.41 14.14
C VAL A 246 -4.34 11.53 14.95
N ALA A 247 -4.85 12.74 15.15
CA ALA A 247 -6.14 12.93 15.81
C ALA A 247 -7.25 12.23 15.03
N ILE A 248 -8.16 11.53 15.72
CA ILE A 248 -9.17 10.65 15.08
C ILE A 248 -10.02 11.39 14.04
N ASP A 249 -10.45 12.63 14.32
CA ASP A 249 -11.22 13.42 13.34
C ASP A 249 -10.42 13.73 12.06
N ILE A 250 -9.11 13.98 12.22
CA ILE A 250 -8.20 14.19 11.08
C ILE A 250 -7.99 12.89 10.33
N TYR A 251 -7.82 11.77 11.05
CA TYR A 251 -7.64 10.44 10.47
C TYR A 251 -8.86 10.01 9.64
N ASN A 252 -10.07 10.08 10.22
CA ASN A 252 -11.32 9.75 9.52
C ASN A 252 -11.46 10.57 8.24
N LYS A 253 -11.27 11.90 8.31
CA LYS A 253 -11.33 12.78 7.13
C LYS A 253 -10.23 12.48 6.10
N ALA A 254 -9.05 12.09 6.55
CA ALA A 254 -7.93 11.77 5.67
C ALA A 254 -8.10 10.43 4.96
N MET A 255 -8.77 9.46 5.58
CA MET A 255 -8.89 8.09 5.07
C MET A 255 -10.20 7.79 4.33
N GLN A 256 -11.29 8.48 4.65
CA GLN A 256 -12.62 8.16 4.15
C GLN A 256 -12.69 8.21 2.63
N ILE A 257 -13.01 7.06 2.02
CA ILE A 257 -13.27 6.91 0.58
C ILE A 257 -14.59 6.17 0.32
N PHE A 258 -15.26 5.68 1.35
CA PHE A 258 -16.57 5.03 1.31
C PHE A 258 -17.56 5.69 2.28
N PRO A 259 -18.89 5.56 2.07
CA PRO A 259 -19.89 6.14 2.96
C PRO A 259 -19.90 5.48 4.33
N GLU A 260 -19.96 6.28 5.39
CA GLU A 260 -19.92 5.81 6.79
C GLU A 260 -20.92 4.69 7.10
N SER A 261 -22.12 4.74 6.50
CA SER A 261 -23.16 3.72 6.67
C SER A 261 -22.69 2.31 6.25
N GLY A 262 -21.83 2.22 5.23
CA GLY A 262 -21.29 0.97 4.73
C GLY A 262 -20.45 0.21 5.76
N TYR A 263 -19.86 0.91 6.74
CA TYR A 263 -19.08 0.26 7.78
C TYR A 263 -19.93 -0.62 8.69
N LYS A 264 -21.09 -0.13 9.12
CA LYS A 264 -21.99 -0.88 10.01
C LYS A 264 -22.58 -2.09 9.29
N GLU A 265 -22.90 -1.95 8.02
CA GLU A 265 -23.36 -3.04 7.14
C GLU A 265 -22.27 -4.10 6.98
N LEU A 266 -21.04 -3.69 6.66
CA LEU A 266 -19.89 -4.58 6.56
C LEU A 266 -19.66 -5.35 7.86
N HIS A 267 -19.59 -4.65 9.00
CA HIS A 267 -19.42 -5.29 10.31
C HIS A 267 -20.54 -6.30 10.59
N ALA A 268 -21.81 -5.93 10.39
CA ALA A 268 -22.93 -6.82 10.63
C ALA A 268 -22.86 -8.09 9.75
N ALA A 269 -22.46 -7.96 8.49
CA ALA A 269 -22.29 -9.09 7.59
C ALA A 269 -21.13 -10.00 7.99
N LEU A 270 -19.98 -9.44 8.37
CA LEU A 270 -18.84 -10.20 8.88
C LEU A 270 -19.17 -10.90 10.20
N ALA A 271 -19.89 -10.24 11.10
CA ALA A 271 -20.37 -10.83 12.35
C ALA A 271 -21.30 -12.03 12.12
N ALA A 272 -22.22 -11.90 11.15
CA ALA A 272 -23.11 -12.99 10.75
C ALA A 272 -22.33 -14.17 10.15
N ALA A 273 -21.36 -13.89 9.26
CA ALA A 273 -20.51 -14.92 8.65
C ALA A 273 -19.65 -15.64 9.70
N TYR A 274 -19.08 -14.89 10.64
CA TYR A 274 -18.33 -15.43 11.78
C TYR A 274 -19.20 -16.35 12.64
N LYS A 275 -20.40 -15.90 13.01
CA LYS A 275 -21.35 -16.70 13.81
C LYS A 275 -21.80 -17.98 13.11
N ALA A 276 -21.87 -17.99 11.77
CA ALA A 276 -22.17 -19.18 10.99
C ALA A 276 -21.02 -20.22 11.00
N GLY A 277 -19.84 -19.85 11.53
CA GLY A 277 -18.68 -20.73 11.68
C GLY A 277 -17.92 -21.02 10.37
N GLY A 278 -18.28 -20.34 9.28
CA GLY A 278 -17.66 -20.51 7.96
C GLY A 278 -16.51 -19.54 7.69
N SER A 279 -16.22 -19.31 6.40
CA SER A 279 -15.31 -18.24 5.99
C SER A 279 -15.90 -16.90 6.37
N THR A 280 -15.15 -16.08 7.12
CA THR A 280 -15.59 -14.72 7.47
C THR A 280 -15.24 -13.80 6.31
N ALA A 281 -16.15 -13.78 5.33
CA ALA A 281 -16.00 -13.01 4.11
C ALA A 281 -17.31 -12.34 3.72
N HIS A 282 -17.23 -11.16 3.13
CA HIS A 282 -18.40 -10.43 2.64
C HIS A 282 -18.05 -9.62 1.39
N ARG A 283 -18.86 -9.75 0.35
CA ARG A 283 -18.78 -8.93 -0.86
C ARG A 283 -19.81 -7.80 -0.78
N ALA A 284 -19.37 -6.58 -0.99
CA ALA A 284 -20.22 -5.39 -1.02
C ALA A 284 -19.76 -4.42 -2.10
N THR A 285 -20.70 -3.65 -2.62
CA THR A 285 -20.43 -2.56 -3.55
C THR A 285 -20.57 -1.23 -2.83
N TYR A 286 -19.58 -0.35 -2.99
CA TYR A 286 -19.55 0.96 -2.36
C TYR A 286 -19.45 2.06 -3.40
N THR A 287 -20.21 3.14 -3.19
CA THR A 287 -19.98 4.40 -3.89
C THR A 287 -18.68 5.03 -3.39
N VAL A 288 -17.71 5.22 -4.27
CA VAL A 288 -16.45 5.88 -3.96
C VAL A 288 -16.69 7.37 -3.74
N GLN A 289 -16.15 7.89 -2.64
CA GLN A 289 -16.19 9.31 -2.28
C GLN A 289 -14.93 10.04 -2.72
N ASP A 290 -15.07 11.33 -3.04
CA ASP A 290 -13.93 12.20 -3.29
C ASP A 290 -13.07 12.33 -2.02
N ASN A 291 -11.76 12.11 -2.16
CA ASN A 291 -10.82 12.36 -1.08
C ASN A 291 -9.52 12.94 -1.65
N ALA A 292 -9.32 14.24 -1.47
CA ALA A 292 -8.15 14.95 -1.98
C ALA A 292 -6.84 14.51 -1.29
N ASN A 293 -6.87 14.12 -0.01
CA ASN A 293 -5.67 13.63 0.70
C ASN A 293 -5.15 12.32 0.10
N LYS A 294 -6.07 11.51 -0.45
CA LYS A 294 -5.78 10.26 -1.14
C LYS A 294 -5.84 10.41 -2.66
N GLY A 295 -6.07 11.59 -3.23
CA GLY A 295 -6.26 11.77 -4.68
C GLY A 295 -7.31 10.86 -5.30
N VAL A 296 -8.27 10.43 -4.50
CA VAL A 296 -9.37 9.60 -4.97
C VAL A 296 -10.42 10.55 -5.52
N LYS A 297 -10.84 10.28 -6.76
CA LYS A 297 -12.02 10.87 -7.38
C LYS A 297 -13.17 9.89 -7.25
N GLY A 298 -14.25 10.33 -6.62
CA GLY A 298 -15.46 9.56 -6.35
C GLY A 298 -16.48 9.62 -7.47
N GLY A 299 -17.71 9.25 -7.14
CA GLY A 299 -18.85 9.26 -8.08
C GLY A 299 -18.99 7.99 -8.93
N TRP A 300 -18.33 6.90 -8.54
CA TRP A 300 -18.43 5.59 -9.19
C TRP A 300 -18.44 4.47 -8.14
N GLU A 301 -18.73 3.25 -8.56
CA GLU A 301 -18.89 2.11 -7.65
C GLU A 301 -17.73 1.13 -7.73
N VAL A 302 -17.23 0.71 -6.57
CA VAL A 302 -16.24 -0.35 -6.42
C VAL A 302 -16.84 -1.53 -5.70
N ASP A 303 -16.57 -2.72 -6.20
CA ASP A 303 -17.00 -3.99 -5.65
C ASP A 303 -15.84 -4.63 -4.87
N VAL A 304 -16.03 -4.80 -3.57
CA VAL A 304 -14.98 -5.26 -2.65
C VAL A 304 -15.43 -6.54 -1.96
N LEU A 305 -14.62 -7.59 -2.12
CA LEU A 305 -14.70 -8.80 -1.30
C LEU A 305 -13.74 -8.65 -0.13
N TRP A 306 -14.29 -8.51 1.08
CA TRP A 306 -13.55 -8.53 2.33
C TRP A 306 -13.39 -9.97 2.80
N VAL A 307 -12.18 -10.37 3.15
CA VAL A 307 -11.87 -11.68 3.73
C VAL A 307 -11.03 -11.47 4.99
N THR A 308 -11.57 -11.83 6.15
CA THR A 308 -10.89 -11.64 7.44
C THR A 308 -10.38 -12.97 7.99
N ASN A 309 -9.16 -13.00 8.54
CA ASN A 309 -8.68 -14.17 9.31
C ASN A 309 -9.42 -14.22 10.66
N SER A 310 -10.56 -14.87 10.70
CA SER A 310 -11.33 -15.06 11.93
C SER A 310 -11.57 -16.54 12.16
N GLN A 311 -11.79 -16.93 13.41
CA GLN A 311 -11.99 -18.33 13.76
C GLN A 311 -13.13 -18.93 12.93
N ALA A 312 -12.89 -20.08 12.29
CA ALA A 312 -13.86 -20.74 11.42
C ALA A 312 -14.12 -22.18 11.91
N ALA A 313 -15.21 -22.37 12.64
CA ALA A 313 -15.57 -23.67 13.23
C ALA A 313 -15.67 -24.81 12.19
N GLN A 314 -16.13 -24.53 10.98
CA GLN A 314 -16.19 -25.51 9.89
C GLN A 314 -14.79 -25.97 9.45
N TRP A 315 -13.82 -25.06 9.42
CA TRP A 315 -12.45 -25.40 9.07
C TRP A 315 -11.77 -26.14 10.22
N GLU A 316 -11.91 -25.65 11.46
CA GLU A 316 -11.33 -26.30 12.64
C GLU A 316 -11.88 -27.71 12.83
N GLY A 317 -13.19 -27.92 12.64
CA GLY A 317 -13.82 -29.24 12.73
C GLY A 317 -13.40 -30.21 11.62
N ALA A 318 -12.80 -29.71 10.53
CA ALA A 318 -12.27 -30.53 9.45
C ALA A 318 -10.77 -30.88 9.63
N LEU A 319 -10.10 -30.34 10.65
CA LEU A 319 -8.71 -30.67 10.95
C LEU A 319 -8.58 -32.12 11.49
N PRO A 320 -7.39 -32.73 11.43
CA PRO A 320 -7.13 -33.98 12.13
C PRO A 320 -7.48 -33.88 13.63
N ALA A 321 -8.01 -34.95 14.23
CA ALA A 321 -8.45 -34.96 15.62
C ALA A 321 -7.34 -34.52 16.61
N GLU A 322 -6.09 -34.92 16.35
CA GLU A 322 -4.93 -34.51 17.13
C GLU A 322 -4.70 -33.00 17.07
N THR A 323 -4.86 -32.38 15.90
CA THR A 323 -4.75 -30.92 15.73
C THR A 323 -5.91 -30.18 16.40
N GLN A 324 -7.12 -30.72 16.33
CA GLN A 324 -8.28 -30.17 17.04
C GLN A 324 -8.04 -30.19 18.56
N GLN A 325 -7.56 -31.31 19.09
CA GLN A 325 -7.22 -31.44 20.51
C GLN A 325 -6.10 -30.47 20.91
N LEU A 326 -5.04 -30.35 20.09
CA LEU A 326 -3.95 -29.41 20.33
C LEU A 326 -4.45 -27.96 20.43
N LEU A 327 -5.33 -27.53 19.52
CA LEU A 327 -5.92 -26.19 19.57
C LEU A 327 -6.80 -26.00 20.82
N ALA A 328 -7.59 -27.01 21.19
CA ALA A 328 -8.41 -26.99 22.39
C ALA A 328 -7.54 -26.87 23.65
N ASP A 329 -6.49 -27.69 23.76
CA ASP A 329 -5.54 -27.69 24.87
C ASP A 329 -4.81 -26.36 24.97
N ALA A 330 -4.34 -25.80 23.84
CA ALA A 330 -3.65 -24.51 23.82
C ALA A 330 -4.56 -23.37 24.31
N ARG A 331 -5.82 -23.34 23.87
CA ARG A 331 -6.83 -22.36 24.30
C ARG A 331 -7.22 -22.53 25.76
N ALA A 332 -7.28 -23.76 26.26
CA ALA A 332 -7.56 -24.07 27.66
C ALA A 332 -6.35 -23.80 28.58
N GLY A 333 -5.15 -23.57 28.02
CA GLY A 333 -3.92 -23.45 28.79
C GLY A 333 -3.54 -24.76 29.48
N ALA A 334 -3.74 -25.90 28.80
CA ALA A 334 -3.50 -27.21 29.37
C ALA A 334 -2.04 -27.36 29.88
N PRO A 335 -1.84 -27.90 31.09
CA PRO A 335 -0.51 -28.12 31.63
C PRO A 335 0.25 -29.15 30.79
N GLY A 336 1.54 -28.89 30.54
CA GLY A 336 2.41 -29.83 29.80
C GLY A 336 2.52 -29.57 28.30
N LEU A 337 1.80 -28.59 27.74
CA LEU A 337 2.05 -28.15 26.37
C LEU A 337 3.46 -27.52 26.26
N PRO A 338 4.28 -27.97 25.29
CA PRO A 338 5.56 -27.33 24.98
C PRO A 338 5.39 -25.82 24.79
N ALA A 339 6.34 -25.02 25.29
CA ALA A 339 6.26 -23.56 25.28
C ALA A 339 5.97 -22.99 23.87
N HIS A 340 6.58 -23.54 22.82
CA HIS A 340 6.35 -23.11 21.44
C HIS A 340 4.89 -23.34 20.97
N LEU A 341 4.18 -24.35 21.50
CA LEU A 341 2.77 -24.58 21.16
C LEU A 341 1.79 -23.73 21.96
N GLN A 342 2.25 -23.04 23.02
CA GLN A 342 1.38 -22.19 23.82
C GLN A 342 0.91 -20.96 23.05
N GLU A 343 1.65 -20.52 22.03
CA GLU A 343 1.25 -19.42 21.13
C GLU A 343 -0.04 -19.72 20.36
N LEU A 344 -0.35 -21.00 20.12
CA LEU A 344 -1.58 -21.42 19.45
C LEU A 344 -2.86 -20.99 20.20
N ARG A 345 -2.76 -20.62 21.48
CA ARG A 345 -3.88 -20.05 22.25
C ARG A 345 -4.44 -18.78 21.60
N GLN A 346 -3.61 -18.02 20.88
CA GLN A 346 -4.00 -16.78 20.22
C GLN A 346 -4.58 -17.01 18.82
N TYR A 347 -4.46 -18.22 18.26
CA TYR A 347 -4.90 -18.51 16.92
C TYR A 347 -6.44 -18.32 16.74
N PRO A 348 -6.91 -17.61 15.69
CA PRO A 348 -6.13 -16.95 14.62
C PRO A 348 -5.81 -15.45 14.85
N TYR A 349 -6.15 -14.92 16.02
CA TYR A 349 -6.02 -13.50 16.40
C TYR A 349 -4.64 -13.19 16.99
N ILE A 350 -3.61 -13.33 16.16
CA ILE A 350 -2.24 -13.06 16.56
C ILE A 350 -1.93 -11.57 16.48
N SER A 351 -1.06 -11.10 17.37
CA SER A 351 -0.40 -9.81 17.18
C SER A 351 0.35 -9.82 15.84
N THR A 352 0.55 -8.68 15.19
CA THR A 352 1.50 -8.56 14.07
C THR A 352 2.87 -8.06 14.55
N PHE A 353 3.03 -7.80 15.84
CA PHE A 353 4.23 -7.20 16.44
C PHE A 353 5.32 -8.20 16.83
N ASP A 354 5.00 -9.49 16.99
CA ASP A 354 5.93 -10.47 17.57
C ASP A 354 6.94 -10.99 16.52
N ALA A 355 6.53 -11.07 15.25
CA ALA A 355 7.36 -11.36 14.06
C ALA A 355 8.17 -12.69 14.06
N ASP A 356 8.21 -13.43 15.16
CA ASP A 356 8.93 -14.69 15.36
C ASP A 356 8.00 -15.88 15.66
N TYR A 357 6.86 -15.96 14.94
CA TYR A 357 5.87 -17.03 15.12
C TYR A 357 6.42 -18.42 14.83
N THR A 358 5.91 -19.40 15.58
CA THR A 358 6.23 -20.81 15.36
C THR A 358 5.78 -21.35 14.01
N PRO A 359 6.49 -22.35 13.43
CA PRO A 359 6.09 -23.00 12.19
C PRO A 359 4.66 -23.56 12.22
N GLU A 360 4.22 -24.09 13.35
CA GLU A 360 2.87 -24.64 13.55
C GLU A 360 1.81 -23.55 13.42
N LEU A 361 2.00 -22.41 14.08
CA LEU A 361 1.09 -21.26 14.01
C LEU A 361 1.02 -20.70 12.59
N VAL A 362 2.17 -20.50 11.94
CA VAL A 362 2.25 -20.04 10.55
C VAL A 362 1.57 -21.02 9.60
N THR A 363 1.73 -22.33 9.83
CA THR A 363 1.06 -23.37 9.04
C THR A 363 -0.46 -23.30 9.20
N LEU A 364 -0.97 -23.19 10.43
CA LEU A 364 -2.42 -23.07 10.67
C LEU A 364 -3.00 -21.81 10.02
N LEU A 365 -2.35 -20.67 10.18
CA LEU A 365 -2.77 -19.40 9.59
C LEU A 365 -2.79 -19.47 8.05
N SER A 366 -1.72 -19.99 7.43
CA SER A 366 -1.63 -20.10 5.97
C SER A 366 -2.63 -21.10 5.37
N GLN A 367 -2.85 -22.24 6.04
CA GLN A 367 -3.84 -23.23 5.61
C GLN A 367 -5.27 -22.71 5.76
N GLN A 368 -5.58 -22.02 6.86
CA GLN A 368 -6.89 -21.40 7.05
C GLN A 368 -7.13 -20.29 6.02
N ALA A 369 -6.17 -19.41 5.79
CA ALA A 369 -6.28 -18.34 4.78
C ALA A 369 -6.51 -18.94 3.38
N SER A 370 -5.80 -20.01 3.03
CA SER A 370 -6.00 -20.74 1.78
C SER A 370 -7.41 -21.32 1.67
N TRP A 371 -7.90 -21.95 2.74
CA TRP A 371 -9.27 -22.46 2.79
C TRP A 371 -10.31 -21.35 2.63
N GLN A 372 -10.16 -20.20 3.29
CA GLN A 372 -11.08 -19.06 3.18
C GLN A 372 -11.18 -18.53 1.74
N MET A 373 -10.04 -18.46 1.03
CA MET A 373 -10.01 -18.09 -0.38
C MET A 373 -10.69 -19.13 -1.27
N LEU A 374 -10.52 -20.43 -0.97
CA LEU A 374 -11.23 -21.50 -1.67
C LEU A 374 -12.74 -21.46 -1.43
N GLN A 375 -13.20 -21.13 -0.21
CA GLN A 375 -14.62 -20.91 0.06
C GLN A 375 -15.19 -19.73 -0.73
N SER A 376 -14.34 -18.74 -1.05
CA SER A 376 -14.71 -17.55 -1.82
C SER A 376 -14.50 -17.71 -3.33
N LYS A 377 -14.10 -18.91 -3.81
CA LYS A 377 -13.69 -19.15 -5.20
C LYS A 377 -14.72 -18.70 -6.22
N SER A 378 -15.99 -19.03 -6.04
CA SER A 378 -17.05 -18.67 -6.99
C SER A 378 -17.22 -17.16 -7.10
N ILE A 379 -17.15 -16.44 -5.97
CA ILE A 379 -17.22 -14.99 -5.92
C ILE A 379 -16.01 -14.36 -6.62
N ILE A 380 -14.80 -14.84 -6.32
CA ILE A 380 -13.57 -14.36 -6.94
C ILE A 380 -13.61 -14.59 -8.46
N GLN A 381 -14.05 -15.76 -8.92
CA GLN A 381 -14.20 -16.05 -10.34
C GLN A 381 -15.21 -15.11 -11.03
N GLN A 382 -16.31 -14.76 -10.37
CA GLN A 382 -17.26 -13.76 -10.90
C GLN A 382 -16.64 -12.37 -11.00
N MET A 383 -15.89 -11.95 -9.97
CA MET A 383 -15.18 -10.67 -9.95
C MET A 383 -14.11 -10.58 -11.05
N MET A 384 -13.47 -11.70 -11.39
CA MET A 384 -12.49 -11.77 -12.48
C MET A 384 -13.13 -11.89 -13.89
N ALA A 385 -14.32 -12.48 -13.98
CA ALA A 385 -14.99 -12.74 -15.26
C ALA A 385 -15.72 -11.51 -15.83
N ALA A 386 -16.06 -10.53 -14.99
CA ALA A 386 -16.63 -9.29 -15.47
C ALA A 386 -15.58 -8.51 -16.27
N PRO A 387 -15.77 -8.28 -17.59
CA PRO A 387 -14.89 -7.38 -18.31
C PRO A 387 -15.05 -5.99 -17.66
N PRO A 388 -13.95 -5.28 -17.35
CA PRO A 388 -14.07 -3.91 -16.91
C PRO A 388 -14.64 -3.12 -18.09
N GLY A 389 -15.95 -2.86 -18.07
CA GLY A 389 -16.48 -1.72 -18.79
C GLY A 389 -15.68 -0.51 -18.30
N PRO A 390 -15.05 0.27 -19.19
CA PRO A 390 -14.31 1.43 -18.74
C PRO A 390 -15.26 2.30 -17.89
N PRO A 391 -14.72 3.01 -16.88
CA PRO A 391 -15.46 4.13 -16.29
C PRO A 391 -16.04 4.93 -17.45
N ALA A 392 -17.35 5.17 -17.47
CA ALA A 392 -17.89 6.20 -18.33
C ALA A 392 -17.11 7.45 -17.95
N ALA A 393 -16.13 7.81 -18.78
CA ALA A 393 -15.32 8.97 -18.53
C ALA A 393 -16.31 10.12 -18.46
N ALA A 394 -16.44 10.72 -17.28
CA ALA A 394 -17.01 12.06 -17.22
C ALA A 394 -16.16 12.87 -18.19
N ALA A 395 -16.74 13.19 -19.35
CA ALA A 395 -16.09 13.91 -20.43
C ALA A 395 -15.85 15.35 -19.96
N GLY A 396 -14.89 15.52 -19.05
CA GLY A 396 -14.32 16.79 -18.66
C GLY A 396 -13.28 17.16 -19.69
N ALA A 397 -13.70 18.02 -20.63
CA ALA A 397 -12.90 18.82 -21.54
C ALA A 397 -11.38 18.58 -21.51
N ALA A 398 -10.89 17.66 -22.34
CA ALA A 398 -9.55 17.80 -22.86
C ALA A 398 -9.50 19.13 -23.61
N ALA A 399 -8.74 20.09 -23.08
CA ALA A 399 -8.43 21.33 -23.78
C ALA A 399 -7.88 20.96 -25.17
N ALA A 400 -8.63 21.31 -26.20
CA ALA A 400 -8.18 21.20 -27.57
C ALA A 400 -6.84 21.93 -27.68
N ALA A 401 -5.80 21.20 -28.09
CA ALA A 401 -4.53 21.80 -28.47
C ALA A 401 -4.81 22.90 -29.52
N PRO A 402 -4.26 24.11 -29.37
CA PRO A 402 -4.42 25.13 -30.40
C PRO A 402 -3.79 24.60 -31.69
N ALA A 403 -4.60 24.61 -32.75
CA ALA A 403 -4.15 24.27 -34.10
C ALA A 403 -2.88 25.07 -34.42
N ALA A 404 -1.84 24.36 -34.86
CA ALA A 404 -0.57 24.94 -35.26
C ALA A 404 -0.81 26.05 -36.30
N ALA A 405 -0.51 27.29 -35.93
CA ALA A 405 -0.50 28.40 -36.86
C ALA A 405 0.58 28.15 -37.93
N ALA A 406 0.15 28.15 -39.20
CA ALA A 406 1.02 28.02 -40.35
C ALA A 406 2.13 29.09 -40.31
N GLN A 407 3.39 28.63 -40.37
CA GLN A 407 4.54 29.51 -40.51
C GLN A 407 4.43 30.35 -41.80
N PRO A 408 4.68 31.67 -41.77
CA PRO A 408 4.70 32.48 -42.98
C PRO A 408 5.90 32.08 -43.85
N LYS A 409 5.61 31.79 -45.13
CA LYS A 409 6.63 31.55 -46.16
C LYS A 409 7.63 32.71 -46.19
N ALA A 410 8.91 32.39 -46.02
CA ALA A 410 10.01 33.33 -46.19
C ALA A 410 9.98 33.96 -47.59
N ALA A 411 10.00 35.30 -47.62
CA ALA A 411 10.09 36.08 -48.85
C ALA A 411 11.50 35.93 -49.47
N LYS A 412 11.55 35.61 -50.76
CA LYS A 412 12.79 35.59 -51.56
C LYS A 412 13.43 37.00 -51.60
N PRO A 413 14.76 37.13 -51.46
CA PRO A 413 15.43 38.40 -51.61
C PRO A 413 15.37 38.85 -53.09
N ARG A 414 14.89 40.07 -53.32
CA ARG A 414 15.02 40.75 -54.62
C ARG A 414 16.45 41.28 -54.75
N LEU A 415 17.19 40.77 -55.74
CA LEU A 415 18.38 41.46 -56.26
C LEU A 415 17.99 42.88 -56.68
N ARG A 416 18.68 43.89 -56.14
CA ARG A 416 18.76 45.21 -56.76
C ARG A 416 20.12 45.32 -57.43
N ALA A 417 20.09 45.46 -58.75
CA ALA A 417 21.21 45.97 -59.52
C ALA A 417 21.25 47.50 -59.36
N ARG A 418 22.42 48.01 -58.98
CA ARG A 418 23.09 49.16 -59.61
C ARG A 418 24.56 49.15 -59.22
#